data_AF-G1VXY2-F1
#
_entry.id   AF-G1VXY2-F1
#
_cell.length_a   1.000
_cell.length_b   1.000
_cell.length_c   1.000
_cell.angle_alpha   90.00
_cell.angle_beta   90.00
_cell.angle_gamma   90.00
#
_symmetry.space_group_name_H-M   'P 1'
#
loop_
_entity.id
_entity.type
_entity.pdbx_description
1 polymer ?
#
loop_
_entity_poly.entity_id
_entity_poly.type
_entity_poly.pdbx_seq_one_letter_code
_entity_poly.pdbx_strand_id
1 'polypeptide(L)'
;MKTLKDMIPHSQLMTLKLNHNTVIPYTAYIRFGAEEICSFLKEQIGRDVKLIVKEGNQILDEGFIIKQKKKNKVDRTVIVEVV
;
A
#
# COMPACT_ATOMS: atom_id res chain seq x y z
N MET A 1 5.99 -17.83 9.37
CA MET A 1 5.97 -17.11 8.07
C MET A 1 4.97 -15.96 8.21
N LYS A 2 5.29 -14.72 7.79
CA LYS A 2 4.29 -13.64 7.79
C LYS A 2 3.35 -13.86 6.61
N THR A 3 2.05 -13.91 6.85
CA THR A 3 1.00 -14.05 5.82
C THR A 3 0.51 -12.68 5.35
N LEU A 4 -0.25 -12.61 4.25
CA LEU A 4 -0.88 -11.37 3.79
C LEU A 4 -1.75 -10.74 4.89
N LYS A 5 -2.41 -11.57 5.70
CA LYS A 5 -3.22 -11.16 6.85
C LYS A 5 -2.42 -10.46 7.95
N ASP A 6 -1.13 -10.77 8.09
CA ASP A 6 -0.22 -10.08 9.02
C ASP A 6 0.29 -8.74 8.47
N MET A 7 0.24 -8.54 7.15
CA MET A 7 0.72 -7.34 6.48
C MET A 7 -0.38 -6.32 6.19
N ILE A 8 -1.62 -6.78 6.04
CA ILE A 8 -2.79 -5.93 5.80
C ILE A 8 -3.62 -5.91 7.09
N PRO A 9 -3.48 -4.87 7.93
CA PRO A 9 -4.23 -4.79 9.18
C PRO A 9 -5.75 -4.75 8.95
N HIS A 10 -6.49 -5.29 9.92
CA HIS A 10 -7.95 -5.38 9.84
C HIS A 10 -8.65 -4.03 9.63
N SER A 11 -8.09 -2.94 10.17
CA SER A 11 -8.60 -1.58 9.94
C SER A 11 -8.59 -1.20 8.46
N GLN A 12 -7.57 -1.58 7.70
CA GLN A 12 -7.48 -1.30 6.27
C GLN A 12 -8.49 -2.12 5.46
N LEU A 13 -8.77 -3.36 5.88
CA LEU A 13 -9.83 -4.17 5.29
C LEU A 13 -11.20 -3.53 5.53
N MET A 14 -11.45 -2.97 6.72
CA MET A 14 -12.69 -2.24 7.02
C MET A 14 -12.82 -0.99 6.14
N THR A 15 -11.76 -0.21 5.99
CA THR A 15 -11.71 0.96 5.09
C THR A 15 -12.09 0.57 3.65
N LEU A 16 -11.53 -0.52 3.13
CA LEU A 16 -11.87 -1.04 1.80
C LEU A 16 -13.33 -1.49 1.70
N LYS A 17 -13.90 -2.13 2.74
CA LYS A 17 -15.34 -2.49 2.75
C LYS A 17 -16.26 -1.26 2.70
N LEU A 18 -15.80 -0.13 3.23
CA LEU A 18 -16.49 1.15 3.19
C LEU A 18 -16.26 1.93 1.88
N ASN A 19 -15.67 1.31 0.83
CA ASN A 19 -15.32 1.97 -0.44
C ASN A 19 -14.34 3.13 -0.31
N HIS A 20 -13.50 3.10 0.72
CA HIS A 20 -12.40 4.03 0.84
C HIS A 20 -11.11 3.38 0.39
N ASN A 21 -10.30 4.15 -0.34
CA ASN A 21 -8.96 3.75 -0.72
C ASN A 21 -8.09 3.57 0.54
N THR A 22 -7.18 2.60 0.50
CA THR A 22 -6.22 2.37 1.59
C THR A 22 -4.80 2.29 1.04
N VAL A 23 -3.80 2.26 1.92
CA VAL A 23 -2.40 2.17 1.56
C VAL A 23 -1.76 0.99 2.27
N ILE A 24 -1.12 0.10 1.51
CA ILE A 24 -0.36 -1.03 2.04
C ILE A 24 1.15 -0.81 1.82
N PRO A 25 2.00 -1.45 2.65
CA PRO A 25 3.45 -1.38 2.48
C PRO A 25 3.90 -1.98 1.15
N TYR A 26 4.83 -1.33 0.45
CA TYR A 26 5.43 -1.89 -0.77
C TYR A 26 6.17 -3.22 -0.54
N THR A 27 6.60 -3.48 0.69
CA THR A 27 7.18 -4.78 1.08
C THR A 27 6.17 -5.93 0.95
N ALA A 28 4.88 -5.69 1.15
CA ALA A 28 3.84 -6.69 0.90
C ALA A 28 3.71 -6.95 -0.62
N TYR A 29 3.69 -5.89 -1.41
CA TYR A 29 3.64 -5.96 -2.87
C TYR A 29 4.82 -6.73 -3.48
N ILE A 30 6.05 -6.46 -3.03
CA ILE A 30 7.24 -7.20 -3.49
C ILE A 30 7.20 -8.69 -3.11
N ARG A 31 6.58 -9.01 -1.97
CA ARG A 31 6.63 -10.37 -1.42
C ARG A 31 5.57 -11.30 -2.02
N PHE A 32 4.36 -10.79 -2.23
CA PHE A 32 3.20 -11.58 -2.69
C PHE A 32 2.81 -11.24 -4.13
N GLY A 33 3.28 -10.12 -4.67
CA GLY A 33 2.87 -9.67 -6.00
C GLY A 33 1.46 -9.07 -6.03
N ALA A 34 1.14 -8.46 -7.17
CA ALA A 34 -0.14 -7.77 -7.35
C ALA A 34 -1.33 -8.74 -7.35
N GLU A 35 -1.20 -9.87 -8.05
CA GLU A 35 -2.29 -10.82 -8.26
C GLU A 35 -2.73 -11.51 -6.98
N GLU A 36 -1.80 -11.99 -6.15
CA GLU A 36 -2.15 -12.61 -4.86
C GLU A 36 -2.81 -11.61 -3.92
N ILE A 37 -2.32 -10.37 -3.88
CA ILE A 37 -2.92 -9.31 -3.05
C ILE A 37 -4.33 -8.99 -3.54
N CYS A 38 -4.53 -8.84 -4.85
CA CYS A 38 -5.85 -8.59 -5.41
C CYS A 38 -6.81 -9.74 -5.14
N SER A 39 -6.38 -11.00 -5.33
CA SER A 39 -7.20 -12.18 -5.04
C SER A 39 -7.58 -12.24 -3.57
N PHE A 40 -6.60 -12.07 -2.67
CA PHE A 40 -6.83 -12.07 -1.24
C PHE A 40 -7.83 -10.98 -0.82
N LEU A 41 -7.65 -9.75 -1.31
CA LEU A 41 -8.55 -8.65 -1.00
C LEU A 41 -9.94 -8.92 -1.57
N LYS A 42 -10.05 -9.41 -2.80
CA LYS A 42 -11.32 -9.80 -3.42
C LYS A 42 -12.05 -10.86 -2.60
N GLU A 43 -11.36 -11.86 -2.07
CA GLU A 43 -11.95 -12.85 -1.16
C GLU A 43 -12.41 -12.24 0.18
N GLN A 44 -11.70 -11.23 0.71
CA GLN A 44 -12.02 -10.61 2.00
C GLN A 44 -13.13 -9.55 1.94
N ILE A 45 -13.20 -8.78 0.85
CA ILE A 45 -14.14 -7.67 0.69
C ILE A 45 -15.26 -7.96 -0.32
N GLY A 46 -15.13 -9.00 -1.15
CA GLY A 46 -16.10 -9.40 -2.17
C GLY A 46 -16.16 -8.45 -3.38
N ARG A 47 -15.11 -7.64 -3.60
CA ARG A 47 -15.04 -6.62 -4.67
C ARG A 47 -13.68 -6.67 -5.34
N ASP A 48 -13.63 -6.29 -6.61
CA ASP A 48 -12.37 -6.13 -7.31
C ASP A 48 -11.61 -4.92 -6.76
N VAL A 49 -10.28 -5.07 -6.69
CA VAL A 49 -9.39 -4.03 -6.22
C VAL A 49 -8.30 -3.78 -7.25
N LYS A 50 -7.87 -2.53 -7.34
CA LYS A 50 -6.76 -2.09 -8.16
C LYS A 50 -5.61 -1.65 -7.26
N LEU A 51 -4.40 -2.13 -7.57
CA LEU A 51 -3.18 -1.75 -6.88
C LEU A 51 -2.43 -0.70 -7.69
N ILE A 52 -2.13 0.43 -7.07
CA ILE A 52 -1.34 1.50 -7.65
C ILE A 52 -0.08 1.68 -6.82
N VAL A 53 1.06 1.36 -7.41
CA VAL A 53 2.36 1.61 -6.79
C VAL A 53 2.69 3.09 -6.96
N LYS A 54 2.84 3.81 -5.84
CA LYS A 54 3.28 5.20 -5.80
C LYS A 54 4.68 5.25 -5.21
N GLU A 55 5.64 5.68 -6.01
CA GLU A 55 6.95 6.07 -5.47
C GLU A 55 6.75 7.36 -4.69
N GLY A 56 7.25 7.41 -3.44
CA GLY A 56 7.34 8.66 -2.71
C GLY A 56 8.23 9.60 -3.50
N ASN A 57 7.62 10.48 -4.31
CA ASN A 57 8.33 11.63 -4.82
C ASN A 57 8.87 12.35 -3.58
N GLN A 58 10.19 12.48 -3.50
CA GLN A 58 10.76 13.59 -2.76
C GLN A 58 10.03 14.81 -3.30
N ILE A 59 9.16 15.40 -2.47
CA ILE A 59 8.68 16.74 -2.73
C ILE A 59 9.96 17.57 -2.63
N LEU A 60 10.60 17.85 -3.76
CA LEU A 60 11.52 18.96 -3.88
C LEU A 60 10.65 20.21 -3.86
N ASP A 61 10.07 20.48 -2.69
CA ASP A 61 9.51 21.78 -2.38
C ASP A 61 10.71 22.70 -2.21
N GLU A 62 10.88 23.66 -3.10
CA GLU A 62 11.99 24.64 -3.13
C GLU A 62 12.13 25.48 -1.84
N GLY A 63 11.40 25.18 -0.76
CA GLY A 63 11.44 25.93 0.50
C GLY A 63 11.86 25.16 1.76
N PHE A 64 11.91 23.83 1.78
CA PHE A 64 12.11 23.09 3.04
C PHE A 64 13.16 21.98 2.94
N ILE A 65 14.43 22.39 3.00
CA ILE A 65 15.55 21.49 3.32
C ILE A 65 15.44 21.10 4.80
N ILE A 66 14.55 20.16 5.10
CA ILE A 66 14.63 19.43 6.37
C ILE A 66 15.78 18.45 6.21
N LYS A 67 16.92 18.77 6.84
CA LYS A 67 18.07 17.89 7.05
C LYS A 67 17.63 16.59 7.73
N GLN A 68 17.14 15.61 6.97
CA GLN A 68 17.07 14.23 7.41
C GLN A 68 18.16 13.42 6.71
N LYS A 69 19.36 13.46 7.31
CA LYS A 69 20.34 12.39 7.16
C LYS A 69 19.71 11.09 7.70
N LYS A 70 19.17 10.23 6.82
CA LYS A 70 19.26 8.75 6.92
C LYS A 70 18.50 8.04 5.80
N LYS A 71 19.29 7.33 4.97
CA LYS A 71 18.93 6.27 4.01
C LYS A 71 18.08 6.69 2.81
N ASN A 72 18.72 6.69 1.64
CA ASN A 72 18.09 6.56 0.31
C ASN A 72 17.24 5.29 0.23
N LYS A 73 16.09 5.26 0.87
CA LYS A 73 15.00 4.36 0.54
C LYS A 73 13.88 5.26 0.08
N VAL A 74 13.66 5.29 -1.23
CA VAL A 74 12.40 5.82 -1.78
C VAL A 74 11.30 5.04 -1.08
N ASP A 75 10.55 5.67 -0.18
CA ASP A 75 9.41 5.05 0.49
C ASP A 75 8.32 4.87 -0.57
N ARG A 76 8.37 3.70 -1.22
CA ARG A 76 7.33 3.25 -2.13
C ARG A 76 6.14 2.80 -1.29
N THR A 77 4.96 3.24 -1.68
CA THR A 77 3.70 2.84 -1.08
C THR A 77 2.79 2.27 -2.15
N VAL A 78 1.86 1.39 -1.77
CA VAL A 78 0.87 0.85 -2.72
C VAL A 78 -0.50 1.28 -2.26
N ILE A 79 -1.17 2.05 -3.10
CA ILE A 79 -2.56 2.43 -2.92
C ILE A 79 -3.41 1.28 -3.41
N VAL A 80 -4.41 0.93 -2.62
CA VAL A 80 -5.43 -0.05 -2.97
C VAL A 80 -6.73 0.71 -3.17
N GLU A 81 -7.27 0.65 -4.38
CA GLU A 81 -8.55 1.24 -4.74
C GLU A 81 -9.58 0.13 -4.97
N VAL A 82 -10.81 0.36 -4.54
CA VAL A 82 -11.93 -0.55 -4.84
C VAL A 82 -12.54 -0.13 -6.18
N VAL A 83 -12.80 -1.10 -7.06
CA VAL A 83 -13.38 -0.90 -8.40
C VAL A 83 -14.83 -1.36 -8.44
#